data_AF-A0A8T6I076-F1
#
_entry.id   AF-A0A8T6I076-F1
#
_cell.length_a   1.000
_cell.length_b   1.000
_cell.length_c   1.000
_cell.angle_alpha   90.00
_cell.angle_beta   90.00
_cell.angle_gamma   90.00
#
_symmetry.space_group_name_H-M   'P 1'
#
loop_
_entity.id
_entity.type
_entity.pdbx_description
1 polymer ?
#
loop_
_entity_poly.entity_id
_entity_poly.type
_entity_poly.pdbx_seq_one_letter_code
_entity_poly.pdbx_strand_id
1 'polypeptide(L)'
;MRSKQWIEVPTRTTCRRTNRHPPGAGCPHNVSAARGLFHARAALAVLTICLGGCFSLTGEDPTLRTPGGVIDDEVIESMVARRIDAADERLSQSHINVDSYDGIVLLTGQVQSDELRQLAEDSVSDVKRIRRVHNELSIGGPISLVARTNDNWLETKVRSRLIANPDVVASRIKVVAEDGIVFLVGIVSREQADATVAVTKNVFGVQKIVKVFDYLGETPDK
;
A
#
# COMPACT_ATOMS: atom_id res chain seq x y z
N MET A 1 -3.92 28.80 41.09
CA MET A 1 -5.23 28.28 41.57
C MET A 1 -6.35 29.11 40.94
N ARG A 2 -7.25 28.47 40.18
CA ARG A 2 -8.54 28.91 39.57
C ARG A 2 -8.63 28.30 38.17
N SER A 3 -9.16 27.09 38.05
CA SER A 3 -10.58 26.69 38.04
C SER A 3 -11.04 26.51 36.60
N LYS A 4 -11.07 25.24 36.18
CA LYS A 4 -11.61 24.75 34.91
C LYS A 4 -13.13 24.95 34.90
N GLN A 5 -13.67 25.45 33.80
CA GLN A 5 -15.11 25.56 33.58
C GLN A 5 -15.49 24.65 32.42
N TRP A 6 -16.28 23.62 32.74
CA TRP A 6 -16.90 22.70 31.78
C TRP A 6 -18.30 23.20 31.44
N ILE A 7 -18.73 23.02 30.18
CA ILE A 7 -20.08 23.32 29.70
C ILE A 7 -20.75 21.99 29.35
N GLU A 8 -21.82 21.65 30.06
CA GLU A 8 -22.72 20.55 29.76
C GLU A 8 -23.84 21.00 28.80
N VAL A 9 -24.25 20.10 27.91
CA VAL A 9 -25.33 20.32 26.92
C VAL A 9 -26.56 19.49 27.33
N PRO A 10 -27.78 20.07 27.38
CA PRO A 10 -28.97 19.34 27.82
C PRO A 10 -29.70 18.60 26.68
N THR A 11 -30.09 17.35 26.92
CA THR A 11 -30.99 16.56 26.06
C THR A 11 -32.45 16.78 26.42
N ARG A 12 -33.27 17.14 25.43
CA ARG A 12 -34.72 17.41 25.55
C ARG A 12 -35.57 16.14 25.70
N THR A 13 -36.62 16.31 26.50
CA THR A 13 -37.66 15.36 26.85
C THR A 13 -38.81 15.31 25.83
N THR A 14 -39.55 14.19 25.89
CA THR A 14 -40.98 13.97 25.58
C THR A 14 -41.47 13.87 24.13
N CYS A 15 -42.13 12.75 23.83
CA CYS A 15 -43.54 12.79 23.43
C CYS A 15 -44.28 11.50 23.84
N ARG A 16 -45.41 11.69 24.52
CA ARG A 16 -46.31 10.68 25.11
C ARG A 16 -47.46 10.48 24.13
N ARG A 17 -47.80 9.23 23.77
CA ARG A 17 -49.03 8.93 23.00
C ARG A 17 -49.91 8.01 23.82
N THR A 18 -51.11 8.49 24.14
CA THR A 18 -52.18 7.81 24.87
C THR A 18 -53.34 7.45 23.94
N ASN A 19 -54.11 6.44 24.34
CA ASN A 19 -55.48 6.02 23.98
C ASN A 19 -55.51 4.62 23.35
N ARG A 20 -56.50 3.74 23.55
CA ARG A 20 -57.63 3.54 24.49
C ARG A 20 -58.12 2.08 24.22
N HIS A 21 -58.72 1.43 25.22
CA HIS A 21 -59.35 0.09 25.29
C HIS A 21 -60.80 0.05 24.70
N PRO A 22 -61.65 -1.02 24.82
CA PRO A 22 -61.65 -2.43 24.32
C PRO A 22 -63.11 -2.81 23.81
N PRO A 23 -63.80 -3.96 24.04
CA PRO A 23 -63.49 -5.41 24.14
C PRO A 23 -64.42 -6.32 23.25
N GLY A 24 -64.18 -7.66 23.20
CA GLY A 24 -65.29 -8.64 23.14
C GLY A 24 -65.20 -9.88 22.23
N ALA A 25 -65.37 -11.05 22.85
CA ALA A 25 -66.05 -12.30 22.41
C ALA A 25 -65.30 -13.42 21.64
N GLY A 26 -65.30 -14.63 22.25
CA GLY A 26 -65.91 -15.82 21.64
C GLY A 26 -64.99 -16.94 21.12
N CYS A 27 -64.98 -18.09 21.83
CA CYS A 27 -64.37 -19.39 21.52
C CYS A 27 -65.07 -20.18 20.37
N PRO A 28 -64.82 -21.49 20.21
CA PRO A 28 -63.62 -22.22 19.78
C PRO A 28 -63.87 -22.93 18.42
N HIS A 29 -62.93 -23.67 17.83
CA HIS A 29 -63.17 -25.00 17.24
C HIS A 29 -61.88 -25.59 16.63
N ASN A 30 -61.68 -26.83 17.06
CA ASN A 30 -60.70 -27.85 16.71
C ASN A 30 -60.46 -28.02 15.20
N VAL A 31 -59.19 -28.02 14.75
CA VAL A 31 -58.77 -28.80 13.57
C VAL A 31 -57.41 -29.47 13.83
N SER A 32 -57.45 -30.78 13.70
CA SER A 32 -56.38 -31.77 13.75
C SER A 32 -55.05 -31.39 13.09
N ALA A 33 -54.00 -31.76 13.82
CA ALA A 33 -52.88 -32.58 13.35
C ALA A 33 -52.72 -32.76 11.82
N ALA A 34 -51.70 -32.10 11.28
CA ALA A 34 -50.88 -32.60 10.18
C ALA A 34 -49.53 -31.87 10.20
N ARG A 35 -48.66 -32.19 11.16
CA ARG A 35 -47.25 -31.76 11.12
C ARG A 35 -46.50 -32.62 10.10
N GLY A 36 -46.66 -32.23 8.84
CA GLY A 36 -45.90 -32.74 7.71
C GLY A 36 -44.43 -32.35 7.83
N LEU A 37 -43.62 -33.40 7.91
CA LEU A 37 -42.20 -33.53 7.64
C LEU A 37 -41.66 -32.57 6.53
N PHE A 38 -41.18 -31.38 6.89
CA PHE A 38 -40.48 -30.46 5.97
C PHE A 38 -39.37 -29.68 6.70
N HIS A 39 -38.30 -30.36 7.13
CA HIS A 39 -37.09 -29.69 7.65
C HIS A 39 -35.79 -30.33 7.13
N ALA A 40 -35.74 -30.72 5.86
CA ALA A 40 -34.51 -31.31 5.30
C ALA A 40 -34.18 -30.85 3.88
N ARG A 41 -34.51 -29.60 3.51
CA ARG A 41 -34.11 -29.00 2.21
C ARG A 41 -33.76 -27.51 2.28
N ALA A 42 -33.07 -27.08 3.33
CA ALA A 42 -32.55 -25.71 3.42
C ALA A 42 -31.07 -25.66 3.88
N ALA A 43 -30.31 -26.73 3.66
CA ALA A 43 -28.88 -26.80 4.00
C ALA A 43 -27.99 -27.09 2.78
N LEU A 44 -28.52 -26.99 1.55
CA LEU A 44 -27.76 -27.26 0.32
C LEU A 44 -27.93 -26.15 -0.72
N ALA A 45 -27.89 -24.90 -0.27
CA ALA A 45 -27.90 -23.72 -1.15
C ALA A 45 -26.88 -22.64 -0.73
N VAL A 46 -25.90 -22.99 0.11
CA VAL A 46 -24.79 -22.10 0.50
C VAL A 46 -23.44 -22.62 -0.02
N LEU A 47 -23.40 -23.81 -0.64
CA LEU A 47 -22.17 -24.40 -1.20
C LEU A 47 -22.07 -24.25 -2.72
N THR A 48 -22.88 -23.37 -3.34
CA THR A 48 -22.91 -23.15 -4.78
C THR A 48 -22.40 -21.76 -5.18
N ILE A 49 -21.39 -21.26 -4.45
CA ILE A 49 -20.61 -20.07 -4.88
C ILE A 49 -19.21 -20.49 -5.38
N CYS A 50 -18.80 -21.74 -5.21
CA CYS A 50 -17.43 -22.19 -5.53
C CYS A 50 -17.21 -22.73 -6.97
N LEU A 51 -18.19 -22.65 -7.88
CA LEU A 51 -18.07 -23.24 -9.23
C LEU A 51 -18.29 -22.25 -10.39
N GLY A 52 -18.24 -20.95 -10.13
CA GLY A 52 -18.22 -19.90 -11.17
C GLY A 52 -16.82 -19.41 -11.56
N GLY A 53 -15.76 -20.04 -11.02
CA GLY A 53 -14.38 -19.65 -11.27
C GLY A 53 -13.81 -20.24 -12.55
N CYS A 54 -14.33 -19.82 -13.71
CA CYS A 54 -13.59 -19.93 -14.96
C CYS A 54 -13.67 -18.60 -15.69
N PHE A 55 -13.00 -17.59 -15.12
CA PHE A 55 -12.68 -16.38 -15.87
C PHE A 55 -11.27 -16.55 -16.43
N SER A 56 -11.19 -17.22 -17.57
CA SER A 56 -9.99 -17.16 -18.42
C SER A 56 -9.98 -15.79 -19.09
N LEU A 57 -9.35 -14.80 -18.45
CA LEU A 57 -8.82 -13.64 -19.15
C LEU A 57 -7.36 -13.91 -19.47
N THR A 58 -7.12 -14.55 -20.61
CA THR A 58 -5.81 -14.48 -21.27
C THR A 58 -5.63 -13.06 -21.78
N GLY A 59 -5.02 -12.26 -20.95
CA GLY A 59 -4.66 -10.87 -21.16
C GLY A 59 -3.88 -10.43 -19.93
N GLU A 60 -2.72 -11.03 -19.71
CA GLU A 60 -1.79 -10.60 -18.68
C GLU A 60 -1.34 -9.19 -19.07
N ASP A 61 -1.99 -8.15 -18.52
CA ASP A 61 -1.49 -6.79 -18.62
C ASP A 61 -0.14 -6.76 -17.88
N PRO A 62 0.99 -6.57 -18.57
CA PRO A 62 2.32 -6.65 -17.96
C PRO A 62 2.57 -5.57 -16.90
N THR A 63 1.67 -4.59 -16.77
CA THR A 63 1.72 -3.56 -15.73
C THR A 63 0.94 -3.89 -14.47
N LEU A 64 0.09 -4.92 -14.50
CA LEU A 64 -0.68 -5.35 -13.34
C LEU A 64 0.19 -6.21 -12.42
N ARG A 65 0.18 -5.86 -11.14
CA ARG A 65 0.91 -6.61 -10.12
C ARG A 65 0.21 -7.94 -9.86
N THR A 66 0.94 -9.04 -10.04
CA THR A 66 0.47 -10.36 -9.60
C THR A 66 0.71 -10.51 -8.10
N PRO A 67 -0.12 -11.28 -7.37
CA PRO A 67 0.16 -11.58 -5.96
C PRO A 67 1.54 -12.24 -5.76
N GLY A 68 1.98 -13.06 -6.73
CA GLY A 68 3.32 -13.64 -6.75
C GLY A 68 4.43 -12.60 -6.83
N GLY A 69 4.31 -11.61 -7.73
CA GLY A 69 5.29 -10.53 -7.87
C GLY A 69 5.46 -9.68 -6.62
N VAL A 70 4.38 -9.44 -5.86
CA VAL A 70 4.47 -8.72 -4.57
C VAL A 70 5.28 -9.52 -3.54
N ILE A 71 5.05 -10.82 -3.45
CA ILE A 71 5.80 -11.71 -2.54
C ILE A 71 7.26 -11.79 -2.98
N ASP A 72 7.49 -11.88 -4.28
CA ASP A 72 8.84 -11.92 -4.85
C ASP A 72 9.63 -10.65 -4.52
N ASP A 73 8.99 -9.47 -4.57
CA ASP A 73 9.61 -8.20 -4.19
C ASP A 73 10.04 -8.19 -2.71
N GLU A 74 9.20 -8.67 -1.79
CA GLU A 74 9.53 -8.75 -0.35
C GLU A 74 10.70 -9.71 -0.08
N VAL A 75 10.76 -10.83 -0.82
CA VAL A 75 11.88 -11.76 -0.76
C VAL A 75 13.16 -11.14 -1.32
N ILE A 76 13.07 -10.37 -2.41
CA ILE A 76 14.21 -9.63 -2.99
C ILE A 76 14.71 -8.60 -1.98
N GLU A 77 13.83 -7.77 -1.41
CA GLU A 77 14.18 -6.76 -0.40
C GLU A 77 14.92 -7.39 0.78
N SER A 78 14.37 -8.47 1.34
CA SER A 78 14.99 -9.20 2.46
C SER A 78 16.35 -9.82 2.10
N MET A 79 16.48 -10.35 0.89
CA MET A 79 17.73 -10.95 0.42
C MET A 79 18.81 -9.89 0.18
N VAL A 80 18.44 -8.78 -0.44
CA VAL A 80 19.32 -7.65 -0.76
C VAL A 80 19.83 -7.00 0.52
N ALA A 81 18.94 -6.70 1.48
CA ALA A 81 19.34 -6.14 2.77
C ALA A 81 20.38 -7.02 3.47
N ARG A 82 20.13 -8.33 3.54
CA ARG A 82 21.08 -9.29 4.14
C ARG A 82 22.42 -9.37 3.41
N ARG A 83 22.44 -9.20 2.07
CA ARG A 83 23.69 -9.21 1.29
C ARG A 83 24.50 -7.95 1.54
N ILE A 84 23.86 -6.80 1.57
CA ILE A 84 24.49 -5.51 1.91
C ILE A 84 25.09 -5.58 3.32
N ASP A 85 24.33 -6.08 4.29
CA ASP A 85 24.80 -6.25 5.67
C ASP A 85 25.99 -7.21 5.77
N ALA A 86 26.01 -8.27 4.96
CA ALA A 86 27.08 -9.26 4.95
C ALA A 86 28.32 -8.82 4.15
N ALA A 87 28.20 -7.79 3.30
CA ALA A 87 29.29 -7.33 2.45
C ALA A 87 30.36 -6.55 3.23
N ASP A 88 29.94 -5.72 4.19
CA ASP A 88 30.84 -4.95 5.06
C ASP A 88 30.13 -4.52 6.36
N GLU A 89 30.81 -4.59 7.50
CA GLU A 89 30.25 -4.16 8.80
C GLU A 89 29.83 -2.68 8.78
N ARG A 90 30.55 -1.81 8.06
CA ARG A 90 30.23 -0.38 7.92
C ARG A 90 28.94 -0.16 7.14
N LEU A 91 28.57 -1.07 6.24
CA LEU A 91 27.28 -1.03 5.55
C LEU A 91 26.14 -1.38 6.51
N SER A 92 26.32 -2.39 7.37
CA SER A 92 25.33 -2.76 8.40
C SER A 92 25.07 -1.64 9.43
N GLN A 93 26.07 -0.77 9.64
CA GLN A 93 25.96 0.41 10.50
C GLN A 93 25.42 1.66 9.77
N SER A 94 25.33 1.62 8.44
CA SER A 94 24.81 2.71 7.63
C SER A 94 23.28 2.68 7.59
N HIS A 95 22.66 3.80 7.23
CA HIS A 95 21.21 3.81 7.02
C HIS A 95 20.94 3.52 5.55
N ILE A 96 20.54 2.29 5.25
CA ILE A 96 20.21 1.87 3.89
C ILE A 96 18.79 1.31 3.91
N ASN A 97 17.92 1.91 3.11
CA ASN A 97 16.59 1.39 2.83
C ASN A 97 16.63 0.67 1.48
N VAL A 98 15.98 -0.48 1.43
CA VAL A 98 15.93 -1.33 0.24
C VAL A 98 14.48 -1.50 -0.16
N ASP A 99 14.15 -1.05 -1.36
CA ASP A 99 12.82 -1.16 -1.93
C ASP A 99 12.87 -1.90 -3.26
N SER A 100 11.99 -2.88 -3.46
CA SER A 100 11.82 -3.59 -4.73
C SER A 100 10.46 -3.28 -5.36
N TYR A 101 10.45 -3.20 -6.69
CA TYR A 101 9.24 -3.18 -7.49
C TYR A 101 9.45 -3.96 -8.78
N ASP A 102 8.82 -5.13 -8.91
CA ASP A 102 8.93 -6.01 -10.07
C ASP A 102 10.40 -6.32 -10.44
N GLY A 103 11.23 -6.59 -9.43
CA GLY A 103 12.66 -6.87 -9.60
C GLY A 103 13.54 -5.64 -9.90
N ILE A 104 12.98 -4.43 -9.89
CA ILE A 104 13.76 -3.18 -9.85
C ILE A 104 14.04 -2.86 -8.39
N VAL A 105 15.32 -2.85 -8.01
CA VAL A 105 15.75 -2.53 -6.65
C VAL A 105 16.18 -1.06 -6.60
N LEU A 106 15.69 -0.35 -5.60
CA LEU A 106 16.07 1.01 -5.25
C LEU A 106 16.78 0.96 -3.89
N LEU A 107 18.00 1.49 -3.84
CA LEU A 107 18.77 1.69 -2.62
C LEU A 107 18.75 3.18 -2.27
N THR A 108 18.23 3.53 -1.09
CA THR A 108 18.19 4.92 -0.58
C THR A 108 18.77 5.00 0.83
N GLY A 109 19.12 6.21 1.26
CA GLY A 109 19.67 6.47 2.58
C GLY A 109 21.06 7.13 2.56
N GLN A 110 21.88 6.85 3.57
CA GLN A 110 23.17 7.49 3.78
C GLN A 110 24.27 6.48 4.09
N VAL A 111 25.41 6.65 3.43
CA VAL A 111 26.65 5.90 3.66
C VAL A 111 27.82 6.85 3.92
N GLN A 112 28.84 6.37 4.61
CA GLN A 112 29.96 7.20 5.08
C GLN A 112 30.98 7.56 3.98
N SER A 113 31.01 6.83 2.86
CA SER A 113 31.94 7.08 1.74
C SER A 113 31.37 6.59 0.41
N ASP A 114 31.91 7.13 -0.69
CA ASP A 114 31.57 6.67 -2.04
C ASP A 114 31.95 5.20 -2.28
N GLU A 115 33.04 4.75 -1.66
CA GLU A 115 33.45 3.34 -1.67
C GLU A 115 32.34 2.42 -1.13
N LEU A 116 31.73 2.77 0.01
CA LEU A 116 30.62 1.99 0.58
C LEU A 116 29.37 2.07 -0.31
N ARG A 117 29.11 3.23 -0.93
CA ARG A 117 28.02 3.37 -1.89
C ARG A 117 28.16 2.38 -3.05
N GLN A 118 29.35 2.30 -3.63
CA GLN A 118 29.64 1.37 -4.73
C GLN A 118 29.59 -0.09 -4.26
N LEU A 119 30.18 -0.39 -3.10
CA LEU A 119 30.17 -1.74 -2.53
C LEU A 119 28.75 -2.26 -2.29
N ALA A 120 27.83 -1.40 -1.80
CA ALA A 120 26.44 -1.77 -1.61
C ALA A 120 25.78 -2.21 -2.93
N GLU A 121 26.00 -1.48 -4.01
CA GLU A 121 25.49 -1.80 -5.35
C GLU A 121 26.13 -3.06 -5.93
N ASP A 122 27.46 -3.19 -5.83
CA ASP A 122 28.19 -4.36 -6.31
C ASP A 122 27.75 -5.65 -5.59
N SER A 123 27.46 -5.58 -4.29
CA SER A 123 27.06 -6.73 -3.47
C SER A 123 25.73 -7.38 -3.90
N VAL A 124 24.91 -6.66 -4.66
CA VAL A 124 23.55 -7.07 -5.04
C VAL A 124 23.37 -7.18 -6.55
N SER A 125 24.31 -6.67 -7.34
CA SER A 125 24.23 -6.64 -8.82
C SER A 125 24.19 -8.03 -9.47
N ASP A 126 24.69 -9.07 -8.79
CA ASP A 126 24.72 -10.45 -9.28
C ASP A 126 23.52 -11.31 -8.80
N VAL A 127 22.62 -10.74 -8.01
CA VAL A 127 21.48 -11.48 -7.44
C VAL A 127 20.50 -11.86 -8.55
N LYS A 128 20.27 -13.17 -8.68
CA LYS A 128 19.25 -13.69 -9.59
C LYS A 128 17.89 -13.06 -9.28
N ARG A 129 17.14 -12.72 -10.34
CA ARG A 129 15.81 -12.07 -10.31
C ARG A 129 15.83 -10.55 -10.16
N ILE A 130 16.96 -9.93 -9.80
CA ILE A 130 17.09 -8.47 -9.94
C ILE A 130 17.24 -8.14 -11.42
N ARG A 131 16.40 -7.23 -11.90
CA ARG A 131 16.42 -6.73 -13.29
C ARG A 131 17.30 -5.50 -13.41
N ARG A 132 17.27 -4.63 -12.41
CA ARG A 132 18.03 -3.38 -12.35
C ARG A 132 18.18 -2.91 -10.91
N VAL A 133 19.34 -2.32 -10.60
CA VAL A 133 19.61 -1.66 -9.33
C VAL A 133 19.70 -0.15 -9.59
N HIS A 134 19.02 0.64 -8.78
CA HIS A 134 19.15 2.10 -8.73
C HIS A 134 19.76 2.48 -7.40
N ASN A 135 21.01 2.91 -7.44
CA ASN A 135 21.76 3.31 -6.25
C ASN A 135 21.66 4.82 -6.03
N GLU A 136 20.76 5.21 -5.14
CA GLU A 136 20.51 6.61 -4.75
C GLU A 136 20.97 6.88 -3.31
N LEU A 137 21.96 6.11 -2.83
CA LEU A 137 22.60 6.34 -1.55
C LEU A 137 23.39 7.65 -1.58
N SER A 138 23.16 8.48 -0.58
CA SER A 138 23.89 9.73 -0.40
C SER A 138 25.13 9.54 0.48
N ILE A 139 26.19 10.31 0.22
CA ILE A 139 27.39 10.28 1.04
C ILE A 139 27.22 11.29 2.17
N GLY A 140 27.15 10.82 3.41
CA GLY A 140 26.91 11.68 4.56
C GLY A 140 26.72 10.89 5.85
N GLY A 141 26.64 11.64 6.96
CA GLY A 141 26.22 11.06 8.24
C GLY A 141 24.72 10.70 8.21
N PRO A 142 24.26 9.84 9.13
CA PRO A 142 22.85 9.46 9.21
C PRO A 142 21.97 10.69 9.47
N ILE A 143 20.87 10.81 8.72
CA ILE A 143 19.91 11.90 8.95
C ILE A 143 19.19 11.72 10.29
N SER A 144 18.78 12.84 10.89
CA SER A 144 18.10 12.85 12.20
C SER A 144 16.79 12.06 12.19
N LEU A 145 16.40 11.48 13.33
CA LEU A 145 15.14 10.74 13.46
C LEU A 145 13.90 11.60 13.12
N VAL A 146 13.98 12.91 13.38
CA VAL A 146 12.92 13.87 13.04
C VAL A 146 12.78 14.02 11.54
N ALA A 147 13.89 14.09 10.80
CA ALA A 147 13.86 14.13 9.33
C ALA A 147 13.19 12.86 8.76
N ARG A 148 13.60 11.68 9.23
CA ARG A 148 13.01 10.39 8.82
C ARG A 148 11.51 10.30 9.07
N THR A 149 11.05 10.80 10.22
CA THR A 149 9.62 10.82 10.56
C THR A 149 8.86 11.76 9.61
N ASN A 150 9.45 12.90 9.24
CA ASN A 150 8.87 13.81 8.26
C ASN A 150 8.82 13.18 6.86
N ASP A 151 9.80 12.36 6.50
CA ASP A 151 9.84 11.67 5.20
C ASP A 151 8.76 10.60 5.09
N ASN A 152 8.53 9.78 6.12
CA ASN A 152 7.39 8.83 6.15
C ASN A 152 6.05 9.55 5.98
N TRP A 153 5.91 10.72 6.62
CA TRP A 153 4.73 11.57 6.45
C TRP A 153 4.67 12.19 5.05
N LEU A 154 5.80 12.57 4.46
CA LEU A 154 5.90 13.05 3.09
C LEU A 154 5.46 11.99 2.09
N GLU A 155 5.99 10.76 2.21
CA GLU A 155 5.61 9.62 1.40
C GLU A 155 4.10 9.37 1.46
N THR A 156 3.54 9.33 2.68
CA THR A 156 2.10 9.13 2.89
C THR A 156 1.27 10.23 2.23
N LYS A 157 1.70 11.49 2.32
CA LYS A 157 1.04 12.62 1.64
C LYS A 157 1.09 12.46 0.12
N VAL A 158 2.26 12.15 -0.44
CA VAL A 158 2.41 11.93 -1.89
C VAL A 158 1.51 10.78 -2.34
N ARG A 159 1.60 9.63 -1.68
CA ARG A 159 0.78 8.45 -1.98
C ARG A 159 -0.72 8.77 -1.96
N SER A 160 -1.16 9.50 -0.93
CA SER A 160 -2.56 9.92 -0.80
C SER A 160 -3.00 10.84 -1.95
N ARG A 161 -2.13 11.74 -2.42
CA ARG A 161 -2.40 12.63 -3.56
C ARG A 161 -2.44 11.88 -4.88
N LEU A 162 -1.60 10.87 -5.06
CA LEU A 162 -1.65 10.00 -6.24
C LEU A 162 -2.96 9.19 -6.26
N ILE A 163 -3.36 8.60 -5.13
CA ILE A 163 -4.61 7.84 -5.02
C ILE A 163 -5.85 8.71 -5.30
N ALA A 164 -5.82 9.97 -4.87
CA ALA A 164 -6.94 10.90 -5.09
C ALA A 164 -7.03 11.44 -6.53
N ASN A 165 -6.02 11.20 -7.38
CA ASN A 165 -5.99 11.71 -8.74
C ASN A 165 -6.43 10.62 -9.74
N PRO A 166 -7.50 10.84 -10.53
CA PRO A 166 -8.03 9.84 -11.47
C PRO A 166 -7.12 9.58 -12.68
N ASP A 167 -6.24 10.52 -13.00
CA ASP A 167 -5.26 10.39 -14.09
C ASP A 167 -4.04 9.56 -13.65
N VAL A 168 -4.01 9.12 -12.38
CA VAL A 168 -2.92 8.33 -11.82
C VAL A 168 -3.35 6.95 -11.34
N VAL A 169 -2.75 5.91 -11.92
CA VAL A 169 -2.91 4.54 -11.43
C VAL A 169 -1.93 4.28 -10.28
N ALA A 170 -2.27 4.77 -9.09
CA ALA A 170 -1.38 4.74 -7.92
C ALA A 170 -0.95 3.32 -7.50
N SER A 171 -1.73 2.28 -7.80
CA SER A 171 -1.38 0.89 -7.51
C SER A 171 -0.17 0.36 -8.31
N ARG A 172 0.20 1.05 -9.39
CA ARG A 172 1.35 0.71 -10.25
C ARG A 172 2.63 1.47 -9.87
N ILE A 173 2.57 2.26 -8.81
CA ILE A 173 3.64 3.18 -8.43
C ILE A 173 3.94 2.99 -6.95
N LYS A 174 5.17 2.59 -6.66
CA LYS A 174 5.73 2.66 -5.31
C LYS A 174 6.37 4.04 -5.14
N VAL A 175 6.02 4.69 -4.04
CA VAL A 175 6.56 5.99 -3.64
C VAL A 175 7.48 5.72 -2.46
N VAL A 176 8.70 6.23 -2.52
CA VAL A 176 9.66 6.20 -1.41
C VAL A 176 10.12 7.62 -1.18
N ALA A 177 10.22 8.06 0.07
CA ALA A 177 10.75 9.39 0.41
C ALA A 177 11.94 9.27 1.36
N GLU A 178 13.00 10.02 1.08
CA GLU A 178 14.21 10.08 1.90
C GLU A 178 14.80 11.50 1.82
N ASP A 179 14.99 12.17 2.96
CA ASP A 179 15.55 13.52 3.08
C ASP A 179 14.88 14.56 2.15
N GLY A 180 13.54 14.53 2.07
CA GLY A 180 12.77 15.40 1.18
C GLY A 180 12.88 15.09 -0.33
N ILE A 181 13.61 14.04 -0.71
CA ILE A 181 13.66 13.51 -2.07
C ILE A 181 12.59 12.44 -2.22
N VAL A 182 11.78 12.50 -3.28
CA VAL A 182 10.77 11.49 -3.59
C VAL A 182 11.21 10.66 -4.78
N PHE A 183 11.29 9.35 -4.57
CA PHE A 183 11.56 8.36 -5.59
C PHE A 183 10.24 7.74 -6.03
N LEU A 184 9.97 7.79 -7.34
CA LEU A 184 8.78 7.20 -7.94
C LEU A 184 9.20 5.97 -8.74
N VAL A 185 8.87 4.79 -8.22
CA VAL A 185 9.24 3.49 -8.79
C VAL A 185 8.01 2.84 -9.41
N GLY A 186 8.11 2.29 -10.61
CA GLY A 186 7.00 1.57 -11.21
C GLY A 186 7.15 1.27 -12.70
N ILE A 187 6.23 0.46 -13.22
CA ILE A 187 6.11 0.18 -14.65
C ILE A 187 4.92 0.95 -15.19
N VAL A 188 5.19 1.95 -16.02
CA VAL A 188 4.19 2.96 -16.41
C VAL A 188 4.40 3.41 -17.86
N SER A 189 3.36 3.95 -18.49
CA SER A 189 3.54 4.70 -19.74
C SER A 189 4.19 6.06 -19.47
N ARG A 190 4.69 6.73 -20.52
CA ARG A 190 5.24 8.09 -20.39
C ARG A 190 4.21 9.09 -19.87
N GLU A 191 3.00 9.03 -20.41
CA GLU A 191 1.86 9.85 -19.97
C GLU A 191 1.57 9.64 -18.48
N GLN A 192 1.56 8.38 -18.04
CA GLN A 192 1.32 8.01 -16.65
C GLN A 192 2.44 8.50 -15.73
N ALA A 193 3.70 8.43 -16.17
CA ALA A 193 4.84 8.98 -15.43
C ALA A 193 4.75 10.51 -15.29
N ASP A 194 4.41 11.22 -16.36
CA ASP A 194 4.30 12.68 -16.36
C ASP A 194 3.13 13.16 -15.49
N ALA A 195 1.98 12.48 -15.54
CA ALA A 195 0.86 12.73 -14.64
C ALA A 195 1.27 12.53 -13.16
N THR A 196 1.99 11.44 -12.86
CA THR A 196 2.47 11.14 -11.50
C THR A 196 3.42 12.24 -11.01
N VAL A 197 4.40 12.63 -11.82
CA VAL A 197 5.34 13.70 -11.49
C VAL A 197 4.60 15.03 -11.29
N ALA A 198 3.59 15.32 -12.12
CA ALA A 198 2.78 16.54 -12.02
C ALA A 198 1.95 16.60 -10.74
N VAL A 199 1.52 15.46 -10.18
CA VAL A 199 0.88 15.40 -8.86
C VAL A 199 1.91 15.57 -7.75
N THR A 200 3.01 14.81 -7.81
CA THR A 200 4.06 14.80 -6.76
C THR A 200 4.70 16.17 -6.57
N LYS A 201 4.97 16.92 -7.65
CA LYS A 201 5.58 18.26 -7.57
C LYS A 201 4.76 19.28 -6.78
N ASN A 202 3.45 19.06 -6.65
CA ASN A 202 2.54 19.97 -5.96
C ASN A 202 2.37 19.60 -4.47
N VAL A 203 3.11 18.60 -3.97
CA VAL A 203 3.05 18.18 -2.57
C VAL A 203 4.06 18.99 -1.76
N PHE A 204 3.57 19.64 -0.70
CA PHE A 204 4.42 20.41 0.20
C PHE A 204 5.42 19.51 0.94
N GLY A 205 6.69 19.91 0.88
CA GLY A 205 7.84 19.21 1.47
C GLY A 205 8.67 18.41 0.45
N VAL A 206 8.20 18.25 -0.79
CA VAL A 206 8.99 17.65 -1.86
C VAL A 206 10.07 18.64 -2.32
N GLN A 207 11.33 18.24 -2.26
CA GLN A 207 12.48 19.05 -2.68
C GLN A 207 13.02 18.60 -4.04
N LYS A 208 13.08 17.28 -4.26
CA LYS A 208 13.55 16.66 -5.51
C LYS A 208 12.69 15.46 -5.84
N ILE A 209 12.53 15.17 -7.13
CA ILE A 209 11.84 13.98 -7.62
C ILE A 209 12.81 13.18 -8.48
N VAL A 210 12.98 11.90 -8.17
CA VAL A 210 13.75 10.95 -8.96
C VAL A 210 12.78 9.95 -9.59
N LYS A 211 12.85 9.81 -10.92
CA LYS A 211 11.99 8.92 -11.70
C LYS A 211 12.69 7.57 -11.87
N VAL A 212 12.19 6.55 -11.20
CA VAL A 212 12.70 5.18 -11.25
C VAL A 212 11.68 4.32 -12.01
N PHE A 213 11.31 4.78 -13.21
CA PHE A 213 10.31 4.12 -14.03
C PHE A 213 10.93 3.14 -15.01
N ASP A 214 10.14 2.12 -15.34
CA ASP A 214 10.32 1.30 -16.53
C ASP A 214 9.15 1.59 -17.48
N TYR A 215 9.48 1.93 -18.73
CA TYR A 215 8.50 2.42 -19.70
C TYR A 215 8.05 1.29 -20.63
N LEU A 216 6.73 1.10 -20.72
CA LEU A 216 6.17 0.08 -21.59
C LEU A 216 6.55 0.32 -23.06
N GLY A 217 7.11 -0.71 -23.69
CA GLY A 217 7.47 -0.68 -25.11
C GLY A 217 8.84 -0.07 -25.41
N GLU A 218 9.60 0.34 -24.40
CA GLU A 218 10.98 0.77 -24.55
C GLU A 218 11.90 -0.28 -23.92
N THR A 219 12.87 -0.78 -24.69
CA THR A 219 13.85 -1.72 -24.14
C THR A 219 14.85 -0.92 -23.31
N PRO A 220 15.26 -1.35 -22.11
CA PRO A 220 16.21 -0.59 -21.29
C PRO A 220 17.48 -0.33 -22.10
N ASP A 221 17.87 0.94 -22.21
CA ASP A 221 19.15 1.34 -22.81
C ASP A 221 20.27 0.74 -21.93
N LYS A 222 21.14 -0.06 -22.55
CA LYS A 222 22.19 -0.85 -21.86
C LYS A 222 23.47 -0.06 -21.71
#